data_AF-A0A959DM63-F1
#
_entry.id   AF-A0A959DM63-F1
#
_cell.length_a   1.000
_cell.length_b   1.000
_cell.length_c   1.000
_cell.angle_alpha   90.00
_cell.angle_beta   90.00
_cell.angle_gamma   90.00
#
_symmetry.space_group_name_H-M   'P 1'
#
loop_
_entity.id
_entity.type
_entity.pdbx_description
1 polymer ?
#
loop_
_entity_poly.entity_id
_entity_poly.type
_entity_poly.pdbx_seq_one_letter_code
_entity_poly.pdbx_strand_id
1 'polypeptide(L)'
;MNQNQTFEQFLANQVPEISPWNFLINLLLTAVLAHLLGRIYARYGSSLSNKRSFAANFELIAVTTMIIITIVKSSLALSLGLVGALSIVRFRA
;
A
#
# COMPACT_ATOMS: atom_id res chain seq x y z
N MET A 1 -14.99 -10.32 -32.76
CA MET A 1 -14.76 -10.72 -31.36
C MET A 1 -15.83 -10.06 -30.50
N ASN A 2 -16.55 -10.85 -29.70
CA ASN A 2 -17.61 -10.33 -28.83
C ASN A 2 -16.96 -9.52 -27.68
N GLN A 3 -17.37 -8.27 -27.50
CA GLN A 3 -16.79 -7.36 -26.49
C GLN A 3 -16.79 -7.95 -25.07
N ASN A 4 -17.76 -8.81 -24.77
CA ASN A 4 -17.89 -9.49 -23.48
C ASN A 4 -16.71 -10.43 -23.20
N GLN A 5 -16.13 -11.06 -24.22
CA GLN A 5 -14.97 -11.95 -24.04
C GLN A 5 -13.68 -11.15 -23.79
N THR A 6 -13.56 -9.96 -24.38
CA THR A 6 -12.43 -9.06 -24.15
C THR A 6 -12.44 -8.54 -22.70
N PHE A 7 -13.61 -8.22 -22.14
CA PHE A 7 -13.73 -7.75 -20.76
C PHE A 7 -13.37 -8.85 -19.74
N GLU A 8 -13.90 -10.07 -19.93
CA GLU A 8 -13.54 -11.23 -19.11
C GLU A 8 -12.03 -11.53 -19.16
N GLN A 9 -11.40 -11.43 -20.35
CA GLN A 9 -9.95 -11.58 -20.48
C GLN A 9 -9.16 -10.44 -19.82
N PHE A 10 -9.68 -9.21 -19.82
CA PHE A 10 -9.09 -8.08 -19.09
C PHE A 10 -9.18 -8.26 -17.57
N LEU A 11 -10.25 -8.88 -17.07
CA LEU A 11 -10.41 -9.20 -15.65
C LEU A 11 -9.58 -10.41 -15.22
N ALA A 12 -9.46 -11.43 -16.08
CA ALA A 12 -8.73 -12.67 -15.78
C ALA A 12 -7.21 -12.56 -15.93
N ASN A 13 -6.70 -11.70 -16.82
CA ASN A 13 -5.25 -11.62 -17.14
C ASN A 13 -4.52 -10.41 -16.53
N GLN A 14 -5.12 -9.71 -15.55
CA GLN A 14 -4.44 -8.63 -14.80
C GLN A 14 -3.99 -9.07 -13.41
N VAL A 15 -3.41 -10.26 -13.32
CA VAL A 15 -2.47 -10.55 -12.24
C VAL A 15 -1.11 -10.06 -12.74
N PRO A 16 -0.66 -8.84 -12.42
CA PRO A 16 0.71 -8.46 -12.73
C PRO A 16 1.62 -9.51 -12.11
N GLU A 17 2.56 -10.04 -12.90
CA GLU A 17 3.56 -10.97 -12.38
C GLU A 17 4.45 -10.23 -11.39
N ILE A 18 4.03 -10.23 -10.12
CA ILE A 18 4.84 -9.70 -9.04
C ILE A 18 5.90 -10.74 -8.76
N SER A 19 7.07 -10.59 -9.38
CA SER A 19 8.22 -11.43 -9.06
C SER A 19 8.46 -11.38 -7.54
N PRO A 20 8.48 -12.53 -6.83
CA PRO A 20 8.72 -12.58 -5.39
C PRO A 20 10.00 -11.86 -4.97
N TRP A 21 11.00 -11.87 -5.84
CA TRP A 21 12.27 -11.15 -5.65
C TRP A 21 12.09 -9.64 -5.65
N ASN A 22 11.33 -9.09 -6.61
CA ASN A 22 11.03 -7.66 -6.64
C ASN A 22 10.21 -7.24 -5.42
N PHE A 23 9.28 -8.08 -4.96
CA PHE A 23 8.52 -7.82 -3.74
C PHE A 23 9.44 -7.73 -2.51
N LEU A 24 10.36 -8.68 -2.33
CA LEU A 24 11.34 -8.69 -1.24
C LEU A 24 12.24 -7.45 -1.24
N ILE A 25 12.74 -7.06 -2.42
CA ILE A 25 13.58 -5.86 -2.58
C ILE A 25 12.80 -4.61 -2.19
N ASN A 26 11.57 -4.45 -2.68
CA ASN A 26 10.72 -3.31 -2.34
C ASN A 26 10.38 -3.29 -0.84
N LEU A 27 10.10 -4.44 -0.23
CA LEU A 27 9.78 -4.55 1.19
C LEU A 27 10.97 -4.09 2.05
N LEU A 28 12.18 -4.57 1.73
CA LEU A 28 13.40 -4.14 2.39
C LEU A 28 13.66 -2.65 2.19
N LEU A 29 13.51 -2.15 0.97
CA LEU A 29 13.71 -0.73 0.66
C LEU A 29 12.74 0.14 1.46
N THR A 30 11.45 -0.23 1.50
CA THR A 30 10.43 0.48 2.30
C THR A 30 10.77 0.44 3.79
N ALA A 31 11.17 -0.71 4.34
CA ALA A 31 11.55 -0.81 5.75
C ALA A 31 12.75 0.09 6.08
N VAL A 32 13.80 0.09 5.24
CA VAL A 32 14.98 0.95 5.41
C VAL A 32 14.61 2.43 5.33
N LEU A 33 13.80 2.82 4.33
CA LEU A 33 13.34 4.20 4.14
C LEU A 33 12.47 4.66 5.33
N ALA A 34 11.55 3.80 5.79
CA ALA A 34 10.68 4.12 6.91
C ALA A 34 11.47 4.24 8.23
N HIS A 35 12.48 3.39 8.43
CA HIS A 35 13.38 3.50 9.57
C HIS A 35 14.21 4.79 9.52
N LEU A 36 14.75 5.14 8.35
CA LEU A 36 15.48 6.40 8.16
C LEU A 36 14.58 7.60 8.40
N LEU A 37 13.35 7.58 7.88
CA LEU A 37 12.35 8.61 8.10
C LEU A 37 12.01 8.76 9.59
N GLY A 38 11.81 7.64 10.30
CA GLY A 38 11.60 7.62 11.74
C GLY A 38 12.78 8.23 12.52
N ARG A 39 14.03 7.95 12.10
CA ARG A 39 15.23 8.56 12.71
C ARG A 39 15.34 10.06 12.43
N ILE A 40 15.08 10.50 11.20
CA ILE A 40 15.07 11.91 10.84
C ILE A 40 13.98 12.64 11.62
N TYR A 41 12.78 12.06 11.70
CA TYR A 41 11.68 12.60 12.49
C TYR A 41 12.02 12.69 13.99
N ALA A 42 12.65 11.66 14.55
CA ALA A 42 13.06 11.68 15.95
C ALA A 42 14.18 12.71 16.23
N ARG A 43 15.07 12.97 15.26
CA ARG A 43 16.20 13.90 15.39
C ARG A 43 15.83 15.37 15.13
N TYR A 44 14.99 15.65 14.14
CA TYR A 44 14.65 17.01 13.69
C TYR A 44 13.21 17.44 14.03
N GLY A 45 12.34 16.52 14.47
CA GLY A 45 10.97 16.84 14.81
C GLY A 45 10.90 17.73 16.06
N SER A 46 10.25 18.89 15.97
CA SER A 46 10.08 19.85 17.06
C SER A 46 8.92 19.52 18.02
N SER A 47 8.22 18.40 17.83
CA SER A 47 7.01 18.06 18.60
C SER A 47 7.31 17.78 20.08
N LEU A 48 6.58 18.44 20.98
CA LEU A 48 6.80 18.48 22.44
C LEU A 48 6.43 17.16 23.15
N SER A 49 5.69 16.27 22.49
CA SER A 49 5.16 15.04 23.08
C SER A 49 5.65 13.79 22.35
N ASN A 50 6.37 12.93 23.07
CA ASN A 50 6.73 11.55 22.76
C ASN A 50 7.18 11.22 21.31
N LYS A 51 8.22 11.91 20.81
CA LYS A 51 8.80 11.75 19.47
C LYS A 51 9.17 10.30 19.10
N ARG A 52 9.62 9.50 20.08
CA ARG A 52 10.05 8.10 19.85
C ARG A 52 8.89 7.16 19.53
N SER A 53 7.77 7.24 20.26
CA SER A 53 6.60 6.41 19.94
C SER A 53 6.00 6.81 18.60
N PHE A 54 5.91 8.12 18.30
CA PHE A 54 5.37 8.56 17.02
C PHE A 54 6.27 8.16 15.84
N ALA A 55 7.60 8.23 16.01
CA ALA A 55 8.56 7.73 15.03
C ALA A 55 8.39 6.22 14.72
N ALA A 56 8.14 5.39 15.74
CA ALA A 56 7.92 3.95 15.56
C ALA A 56 6.62 3.62 14.79
N ASN A 57 5.60 4.48 14.88
CA ASN A 57 4.36 4.30 14.11
C ASN A 57 4.59 4.43 12.59
N PHE A 58 5.53 5.28 12.15
CA PHE A 58 5.84 5.40 10.72
C PHE A 58 6.36 4.10 10.12
N GLU A 59 7.18 3.36 10.85
CA GLU A 59 7.72 2.07 10.39
C GLU A 59 6.60 1.05 10.19
N LEU A 60 5.70 0.93 11.17
CA LEU A 60 4.55 0.03 11.10
C LEU A 60 3.59 0.38 9.96
N ILE A 61 3.24 1.66 9.82
CA ILE A 61 2.31 2.13 8.79
C ILE A 61 2.91 1.95 7.39
N ALA A 62 4.18 2.30 7.19
CA ALA A 62 4.83 2.19 5.89
C ALA A 62 4.88 0.74 5.38
N VAL A 63 5.26 -0.21 6.25
CA VAL A 63 5.28 -1.64 5.89
C VAL A 63 3.87 -2.15 5.59
N THR A 64 2.89 -1.80 6.43
CA THR A 64 1.49 -2.21 6.23
C THR A 64 0.92 -1.65 4.93
N THR A 65 1.18 -0.37 4.64
CA THR A 65 0.74 0.28 3.39
C THR A 65 1.39 -0.34 2.16
N MET A 66 2.68 -0.69 2.20
CA MET A 66 3.36 -1.37 1.11
C MET A 66 2.74 -2.74 0.80
N ILE A 67 2.41 -3.51 1.84
CA ILE A 67 1.72 -4.80 1.70
C ILE A 67 0.33 -4.60 1.08
N ILE A 68 -0.45 -3.66 1.60
CA ILE A 68 -1.79 -3.35 1.07
C ILE A 68 -1.70 -2.96 -0.41
N ILE A 69 -0.79 -2.05 -0.78
CA ILE A 69 -0.61 -1.62 -2.17
C ILE A 69 -0.23 -2.81 -3.06
N THR A 70 0.65 -3.71 -2.60
CA THR A 70 1.04 -4.90 -3.36
C THR A 70 -0.17 -5.80 -3.65
N ILE A 71 -0.99 -6.07 -2.64
CA ILE A 71 -2.19 -6.90 -2.78
C ILE A 71 -3.22 -6.23 -3.69
N VAL A 72 -3.47 -4.93 -3.47
CA VAL A 72 -4.43 -4.13 -4.24
C VAL A 72 -4.00 -4.04 -5.72
N LYS A 73 -2.70 -3.88 -5.99
CA LYS A 73 -2.17 -3.80 -7.35
C LYS A 73 -2.24 -5.15 -8.07
N SER A 74 -2.22 -6.26 -7.33
CA SER A 74 -2.28 -7.61 -7.90
C SER A 74 -3.66 -7.97 -8.47
N SER A 75 -4.72 -7.22 -8.16
CA SER A 75 -6.05 -7.52 -8.67
C SER A 75 -6.90 -6.25 -8.77
N LEU A 76 -7.29 -5.95 -10.01
CA LEU A 76 -8.18 -4.83 -10.35
C LEU A 76 -9.52 -4.91 -9.61
N ALA A 77 -10.09 -6.10 -9.49
CA ALA A 77 -11.35 -6.35 -8.78
C ALA A 77 -11.22 -6.00 -7.28
N LEU A 78 -10.12 -6.41 -6.65
CA LEU A 78 -9.82 -6.12 -5.24
C LEU A 78 -9.60 -4.62 -5.01
N SER A 79 -8.89 -3.94 -5.93
CA SER A 79 -8.68 -2.49 -5.90
C SER A 79 -9.98 -1.69 -6.04
N LEU A 80 -10.83 -2.07 -6.98
CA LEU A 80 -12.13 -1.41 -7.20
C LEU A 80 -13.08 -1.59 -6.02
N GLY A 81 -13.07 -2.76 -5.38
CA GLY A 81 -13.87 -3.04 -4.18
C GLY A 81 -13.46 -2.19 -2.97
N LEU A 82 -12.15 -2.02 -2.73
CA LEU A 82 -11.64 -1.24 -1.59
C LEU A 82 -11.96 0.26 -1.75
N VAL A 83 -11.78 0.82 -2.95
CA VAL A 83 -12.14 2.22 -3.23
C VAL A 83 -13.66 2.42 -3.22
N GLY A 84 -14.44 1.44 -3.69
CA GLY A 84 -15.91 1.45 -3.62
C GLY A 84 -16.44 1.39 -2.19
N ALA A 85 -15.84 0.56 -1.33
CA ALA A 85 -16.18 0.52 0.09
C ALA A 85 -15.86 1.86 0.77
N LEU A 86 -14.72 2.48 0.46
CA LEU A 86 -14.35 3.80 0.97
C LEU A 86 -15.32 4.89 0.47
N SER A 87 -15.77 4.82 -0.78
CA SER A 87 -16.75 5.78 -1.32
C SER A 87 -18.09 5.65 -0.61
N ILE A 88 -18.58 4.43 -0.39
CA ILE A 88 -19.77 4.20 0.44
C ILE A 88 -19.55 4.79 1.82
N VAL A 89 -18.43 4.49 2.50
CA VAL A 89 -18.14 4.98 3.87
C VAL A 89 -18.10 6.51 3.98
N ARG A 90 -17.62 7.20 2.95
CA ARG A 90 -17.59 8.67 2.89
C ARG A 90 -18.94 9.31 2.60
N PHE A 91 -19.83 8.62 1.86
CA PHE A 91 -21.11 9.17 1.39
C PHE A 91 -22.34 8.60 2.11
N ARG A 92 -22.17 8.00 3.29
CA ARG A 92 -23.26 7.47 4.14
C ARG A 92 -24.09 8.56 4.86
N ALA A 93 -24.10 9.79 4.35
CA ALA A 93 -24.90 10.89 4.90
C ALA A 93 -26.33 10.81 4.37
#